data_AF-A0A2M8KFR1-F1
#
_entry.id   AF-A0A2M8KFR1-F1
#
_cell.length_a   1.000
_cell.length_b   1.000
_cell.length_c   1.000
_cell.angle_alpha   90.00
_cell.angle_beta   90.00
_cell.angle_gamma   90.00
#
_symmetry.space_group_name_H-M   'P 1'
#
loop_
_entity.id
_entity.type
_entity.pdbx_description
1 polymer ?
#
loop_
_entity_poly.entity_id
_entity_poly.type
_entity_poly.pdbx_seq_one_letter_code
_entity_poly.pdbx_strand_id
1 'polypeptide(L)' 'MLNPYKIIKVKITSIKQETDTIKLFKIKVARPIIFKAGQFFLLSYPGFGEGPFAPCSMPGEHKEI' A
#
# COMPACT_ATOMS: atom_id res chain seq x y z
N MET A 1 -9.70 -16.81 -6.98
CA MET A 1 -9.89 -15.61 -6.13
C MET A 1 -8.62 -15.33 -5.34
N LEU A 2 -8.15 -14.09 -5.32
CA LEU A 2 -7.08 -13.66 -4.41
C LEU A 2 -7.69 -13.47 -3.01
N ASN A 3 -7.09 -14.04 -1.97
CA ASN A 3 -7.52 -13.80 -0.59
C ASN A 3 -7.10 -12.39 -0.17
N PRO A 4 -8.03 -11.46 0.12
CA PRO A 4 -7.71 -10.08 0.47
C PRO A 4 -7.00 -9.94 1.83
N TYR A 5 -7.09 -10.96 2.70
CA TYR A 5 -6.41 -11.00 4.00
C TYR A 5 -5.04 -11.66 3.96
N LYS A 6 -4.64 -12.20 2.79
CA LYS A 6 -3.31 -12.80 2.65
C LYS A 6 -2.27 -11.70 2.60
N ILE A 7 -1.38 -11.70 3.58
CA ILE A 7 -0.21 -10.82 3.60
C ILE A 7 0.64 -11.09 2.35
N ILE A 8 1.00 -10.02 1.66
CA ILE A 8 1.89 -10.04 0.50
C ILE A 8 3.06 -9.10 0.76
N LYS A 9 4.25 -9.51 0.32
CA LYS A 9 5.42 -8.63 0.35
C LYS A 9 5.32 -7.63 -0.80
N VAL A 10 5.68 -6.39 -0.50
CA VAL A 10 5.76 -5.29 -1.47
C VAL A 10 7.16 -4.68 -1.43
N LYS A 11 7.52 -3.97 -2.50
CA LYS A 11 8.79 -3.24 -2.57
C LYS A 11 8.51 -1.75 -2.65
N ILE A 12 9.11 -0.96 -1.76
CA ILE A 12 9.11 0.50 -1.89
C ILE A 12 9.98 0.86 -3.10
N THR A 13 9.41 1.56 -4.07
CA THR A 13 10.12 2.00 -5.29
C THR A 13 10.53 3.46 -5.23
N SER A 14 9.79 4.27 -4.48
CA SER A 14 10.12 5.68 -4.26
C SER A 14 9.59 6.17 -2.90
N ILE A 15 10.30 7.14 -2.34
CA ILE A 15 9.91 7.87 -1.14
C ILE A 15 10.05 9.35 -1.47
N LYS A 16 8.96 10.11 -1.35
CA LYS A 16 8.96 11.57 -1.49
C LYS A 16 8.63 12.20 -0.15
N GLN A 17 9.42 13.18 0.27
CA GLN A 17 9.10 14.01 1.42
C GLN A 17 8.09 15.07 0.96
N GLU A 18 6.92 15.11 1.60
CA GLU A 18 5.91 16.14 1.33
C GLU A 18 6.07 17.31 2.30
N THR A 19 6.32 17.01 3.58
CA THR A 19 6.61 17.98 4.66
C THR A 19 7.62 17.37 5.64
N ASP A 20 8.00 18.10 6.69
CA ASP A 20 8.92 17.59 7.72
C ASP A 20 8.42 16.34 8.44
N THR A 21 7.09 16.16 8.52
CA THR A 21 6.45 15.05 9.25
C THR A 21 5.68 14.09 8.33
N ILE A 22 5.59 14.36 7.02
CA ILE A 22 4.80 13.58 6.06
C ILE A 22 5.67 13.09 4.90
N LYS A 23 5.60 11.78 4.62
CA LYS A 23 6.24 11.14 3.48
C LYS A 23 5.22 10.38 2.65
N LEU A 24 5.34 10.49 1.34
CA LEU A 24 4.61 9.68 0.37
C LEU A 24 5.48 8.49 -0.05
N PHE A 25 4.95 7.28 0.10
CA PHE A 25 5.61 6.06 -0.31
C PHE A 25 4.92 5.51 -1.54
N LYS A 26 5.73 5.13 -2.53
CA LYS A 26 5.26 4.41 -3.70
C LYS A 26 5.69 2.95 -3.58
N ILE A 27 4.74 2.03 -3.73
CA ILE A 27 4.97 0.61 -3.52
C ILE A 27 4.62 -0.20 -4.77
N LYS A 28 5.49 -1.15 -5.10
CA LYS A 28 5.27 -2.12 -6.16
C LYS A 28 4.86 -3.45 -5.57
N VAL A 29 3.78 -4.00 -6.11
CA VAL A 29 3.18 -5.28 -5.69
C VAL A 29 3.53 -6.38 -6.69
N ALA A 30 3.69 -7.61 -6.21
CA ALA A 30 4.06 -8.75 -7.07
C ALA A 30 2.96 -9.12 -8.08
N ARG A 31 1.70 -8.83 -7.75
CA ARG A 31 0.51 -9.02 -8.59
C ARG A 31 -0.38 -7.79 -8.46
N PRO A 32 -1.13 -7.41 -9.51
CA PRO A 32 -2.04 -6.28 -9.43
C PRO A 32 -3.01 -6.42 -8.27
N ILE A 33 -3.25 -5.31 -7.56
CA ILE A 33 -4.27 -5.23 -6.53
C ILE A 33 -5.41 -4.38 -7.06
N ILE A 34 -6.64 -4.81 -6.78
CA ILE A 34 -7.86 -4.08 -7.12
C ILE A 34 -8.48 -3.57 -5.82
N PHE A 35 -8.75 -2.27 -5.74
CA PHE A 35 -9.45 -1.67 -4.60
C PHE A 35 -10.49 -0.64 -5.06
N LYS A 36 -11.51 -0.44 -4.23
CA LYS A 36 -12.59 0.54 -4.40
C LYS A 36 -12.39 1.72 -3.45
N ALA A 37 -13.05 2.84 -3.76
CA ALA A 37 -13.08 4.00 -2.87
C ALA A 37 -13.62 3.61 -1.47
N GLY A 38 -13.03 4.17 -0.42
CA GLY A 38 -13.38 3.86 0.97
C GLY A 38 -12.72 2.60 1.55
N GLN A 39 -11.97 1.83 0.75
CA GLN A 39 -11.15 0.74 1.26
C GLN A 39 -9.77 1.23 1.71
N PHE A 40 -9.13 0.46 2.59
CA PHE A 40 -7.77 0.70 3.08
C PHE A 40 -6.98 -0.60 3.10
N PHE A 41 -5.67 -0.49 3.23
CA PHE A 41 -4.75 -1.60 3.37
C PHE A 41 -4.22 -1.69 4.80
N LEU A 42 -4.03 -2.91 5.30
CA LEU A 42 -3.22 -3.13 6.50
C LEU A 42 -1.76 -3.30 6.05
N LEU A 43 -0.91 -2.35 6.42
CA LEU A 43 0.52 -2.43 6.19
C LEU A 43 1.19 -2.93 7.45
N SER A 44 2.01 -3.98 7.31
CA SER A 44 2.79 -4.56 8.39
C SER A 44 4.28 -4.37 8.17
N TYR A 45 4.98 -4.04 9.24
CA TYR A 45 6.44 -3.96 9.26
C TYR A 45 6.99 -4.98 10.27
N PRO A 46 7.81 -5.95 9.82
CA PRO A 46 8.35 -6.98 10.70
C PRO A 46 9.05 -6.40 11.93
N GLY A 47 8.65 -6.85 13.12
CA GLY A 47 9.23 -6.39 14.39
C GLY A 47 8.70 -5.06 14.92
N PHE A 48 7.78 -4.38 14.21
CA PHE A 48 7.18 -3.12 14.67
C PHE A 48 5.67 -3.26 14.90
N GLY A 49 4.93 -3.78 13.91
CA GLY A 49 3.47 -3.95 14.01
C GLY A 49 2.75 -3.75 12.69
N GLU A 50 1.44 -3.54 12.77
CA GLU A 50 0.55 -3.35 11.62
C GLU A 50 -0.36 -2.13 11.82
N GLY A 51 -0.73 -1.44 10.73
CA GLY A 51 -1.64 -0.30 10.79
C GLY A 51 -2.46 -0.10 9.51
N PRO A 52 -3.65 0.53 9.60
CA PRO A 52 -4.49 0.82 8.45
C PRO A 52 -4.02 2.08 7.70
N PHE A 53 -3.90 1.99 6.38
CA PHE A 53 -3.52 3.09 5.50
C PHE A 53 -4.43 3.15 4.26
N ALA A 54 -4.97 4.34 3.98
CA ALA A 54 -5.70 4.58 2.74
C ALA A 54 -4.70 4.82 1.59
N PRO A 55 -4.92 4.21 0.40
CA PRO A 55 -4.10 4.52 -0.77
C PRO A 55 -4.35 5.93 -1.27
N CYS A 56 -3.29 6.59 -1.76
CA CYS A 56 -3.39 7.91 -2.38
C CYS A 56 -3.74 7.84 -3.88
N SER A 57 -3.64 6.67 -4.52
CA SER A 57 -3.96 6.43 -5.93
C SER A 57 -5.47 6.28 -6.18
N MET A 58 -5.92 6.51 -7.42
CA MET A 58 -7.33 6.32 -7.80
C MET A 58 -7.79 4.85 -7.63
N PRO A 59 -9.07 4.61 -7.30
CA PRO A 59 -9.63 3.24 -7.27
C PRO A 59 -9.45 2.52 -8.61
N GLY A 60 -9.19 1.22 -8.57
CA GLY A 60 -8.95 0.41 -9.77
C GLY A 60 -7.90 -0.67 -9.57
N GLU A 61 -7.40 -1.21 -10.69
CA GLU A 61 -6.34 -2.22 -10.72
C GLU A 61 -4.96 -1.57 -10.87
N HIS A 62 -4.04 -1.88 -9.95
CA HIS A 62 -2.71 -1.27 -9.90
C HIS A 62 -1.60 -2.29 -9.62
N LYS A 63 -0.48 -2.18 -10.35
CA LYS A 63 0.80 -2.87 -10.02
C LYS A 63 1.74 -2.00 -9.18
N GLU A 64 1.48 -0.70 -9.14
CA GLU A 64 2.20 0.28 -8.35
C GLU A 64 1.17 1.24 -7.76
N ILE A 65 1.23 1.44 -6.44
CA ILE A 65 0.31 2.25 -5.63
C ILE A 65 1.10 3.41 -5.04
#